data_AF-A0A0Q4GDI6-F1
#
_entry.id   AF-A0A0Q4GDI6-F1
#
_cell.length_a   1.000
_cell.length_b   1.000
_cell.length_c   1.000
_cell.angle_alpha   90.00
_cell.angle_beta   90.00
_cell.angle_gamma   90.00
#
_symmetry.space_group_name_H-M   'P 1'
#
loop_
_entity.id
_entity.type
_entity.pdbx_description
1 polymer ?
#
loop_
_entity_poly.entity_id
_entity_poly.type
_entity_poly.pdbx_seq_one_letter_code
_entity_poly.pdbx_strand_id
1 'polypeptide(L)'
;MGEIDRLVPSGIIEQWVFHLRRQRSRAADTIWLIDQGFTMHDGKNGVPTQDATARYRQEQQTVIDEVTELLKLYDRINLGKDIPVADEPPR
;
A
#
# COMPACT_ATOMS: atom_id res chain seq x y z
N MET A 1 27.45 17.48 12.79
CA MET A 1 26.58 16.89 11.76
C MET A 1 25.26 16.57 12.46
N GLY A 2 24.37 17.56 12.53
CA GLY A 2 23.11 17.46 13.27
C GLY A 2 21.96 17.40 12.26
N GLU A 3 21.42 16.20 12.04
CA GLU A 3 20.31 16.02 11.09
C GLU A 3 19.61 14.66 11.21
N ILE A 4 19.17 14.24 12.41
CA ILE A 4 18.16 13.16 12.53
C ILE A 4 17.26 13.47 13.73
N ASP A 5 16.47 14.54 13.65
CA ASP A 5 15.43 14.77 14.67
C ASP A 5 14.17 15.41 14.08
N ARG A 6 13.80 15.00 12.85
CA ARG A 6 12.40 15.13 12.40
C ARG A 6 11.65 13.90 12.85
N LEU A 7 11.40 13.82 14.15
CA LEU A 7 10.46 12.85 14.70
C LEU A 7 9.08 13.15 14.08
N VAL A 8 8.66 12.33 13.12
CA VAL A 8 7.29 12.40 12.60
C VAL A 8 6.37 11.93 13.73
N PRO A 9 5.35 12.72 14.13
CA PRO A 9 4.45 12.33 15.21
C PRO A 9 3.80 10.97 14.92
N SER A 10 3.71 10.10 15.92
CA SER A 10 3.13 8.75 15.78
C SER A 10 1.72 8.77 15.18
N GLY A 11 0.90 9.74 15.57
CA GLY A 11 -0.45 9.92 15.02
C GLY A 11 -0.48 10.20 13.51
N ILE A 12 0.56 10.84 12.96
CA ILE A 12 0.68 11.03 11.51
C ILE A 12 1.02 9.70 10.85
N ILE A 13 1.94 8.92 11.40
CA ILE A 13 2.27 7.59 10.88
C ILE A 13 1.05 6.66 10.88
N GLU A 14 0.27 6.66 11.95
CA GLU A 14 -0.97 5.87 12.04
C GLU A 14 -2.00 6.28 10.97
N GLN A 15 -2.18 7.59 10.74
CA GLN A 15 -3.06 8.09 9.67
C GLN A 15 -2.58 7.66 8.28
N TRP A 16 -1.27 7.71 8.05
CA TRP A 16 -0.65 7.23 6.80
C TRP A 16 -0.89 5.73 6.60
N VAL A 17 -0.68 4.91 7.63
CA VAL A 17 -0.94 3.46 7.57
C VAL A 17 -2.40 3.15 7.28
N PHE A 18 -3.33 3.90 7.90
CA PHE A 18 -4.75 3.78 7.59
C PHE A 18 -5.04 4.10 6.12
N HIS A 19 -4.44 5.18 5.58
CA HIS A 19 -4.61 5.55 4.18
C HIS A 19 -4.06 4.47 3.24
N LEU A 20 -2.86 3.95 3.52
CA LEU A 20 -2.24 2.86 2.75
C LEU A 20 -3.13 1.62 2.71
N ARG A 21 -3.64 1.16 3.86
CA ARG A 21 -4.58 0.02 3.91
C ARG A 21 -5.82 0.25 3.04
N ARG A 22 -6.37 1.46 3.07
CA ARG A 22 -7.52 1.84 2.24
C ARG A 22 -7.18 1.89 0.75
N GLN A 23 -6.02 2.42 0.37
CA GLN A 23 -5.55 2.42 -1.01
C GLN A 23 -5.42 1.00 -1.56
N ARG A 24 -4.79 0.09 -0.80
CA ARG A 24 -4.66 -1.32 -1.19
C ARG A 24 -6.02 -1.99 -1.39
N SER A 25 -6.98 -1.75 -0.49
CA SER A 25 -8.34 -2.29 -0.62
C SER A 25 -9.01 -1.80 -1.91
N ARG A 26 -8.93 -0.50 -2.21
CA ARG A 26 -9.53 0.09 -3.41
C ARG A 26 -8.88 -0.40 -4.70
N ALA A 27 -7.56 -0.60 -4.69
CA ALA A 27 -6.83 -1.17 -5.82
C ALA A 27 -7.30 -2.61 -6.08
N ALA A 28 -7.45 -3.42 -5.03
CA ALA A 28 -7.99 -4.78 -5.14
C ALA A 28 -9.43 -4.80 -5.67
N ASP A 29 -10.29 -3.91 -5.17
CA ASP A 29 -11.67 -3.77 -5.66
C ASP A 29 -11.70 -3.39 -7.16
N THR A 30 -10.76 -2.53 -7.58
CA THR A 30 -10.63 -2.10 -8.98
C THR A 30 -10.21 -3.26 -9.89
N ILE A 31 -9.22 -4.07 -9.46
CA ILE A 31 -8.83 -5.28 -10.19
C ILE A 31 -10.00 -6.25 -10.26
N TRP A 32 -10.71 -6.45 -9.15
CA TRP A 32 -11.88 -7.32 -9.13
C TRP A 32 -12.94 -6.88 -10.15
N LEU A 33 -13.26 -5.59 -10.23
CA LEU A 33 -14.16 -5.05 -11.25
C LEU A 33 -13.67 -5.34 -12.67
N ILE A 34 -12.38 -5.13 -12.95
CA ILE A 34 -11.79 -5.45 -14.25
C ILE A 34 -11.93 -6.93 -14.58
N ASP A 35 -11.64 -7.81 -13.61
CA ASP A 35 -11.75 -9.25 -13.75
C ASP A 35 -13.23 -9.71 -13.93
N GLN A 36 -14.21 -8.90 -13.52
CA GLN A 36 -15.64 -9.10 -13.83
C GLN A 36 -16.05 -8.58 -15.23
N GLY A 37 -15.13 -8.06 -16.03
CA GLY A 37 -15.37 -7.59 -17.39
C GLY A 37 -15.62 -6.10 -17.54
N PHE A 38 -15.43 -5.30 -16.48
CA PHE A 38 -15.47 -3.84 -16.60
C PHE A 38 -14.20 -3.33 -17.29
N THR A 39 -14.35 -2.43 -18.25
CA THR A 39 -13.23 -1.83 -18.99
C THR A 39 -12.94 -0.41 -18.52
N MET A 40 -11.67 -0.03 -18.48
CA MET A 40 -11.24 1.35 -18.28
C MET A 40 -10.78 1.97 -19.59
N HIS A 41 -11.23 3.20 -19.83
CA HIS A 41 -10.81 3.97 -20.99
C HIS A 41 -10.17 5.26 -20.51
N ASP A 42 -9.06 5.62 -21.13
CA ASP A 42 -8.56 6.99 -21.03
C ASP A 42 -9.60 7.94 -21.60
N GLY A 43 -9.60 9.19 -21.12
CA GLY A 43 -10.56 10.16 -21.59
C GLY A 43 -10.06 11.59 -21.50
N LYS A 44 -10.66 12.45 -22.33
CA LYS A 44 -10.47 13.89 -22.31
C LYS A 44 -11.84 14.55 -22.42
N ASN A 45 -12.13 15.51 -21.53
CA ASN A 45 -13.41 16.22 -21.49
C ASN A 45 -14.65 15.29 -21.42
N GLY A 46 -14.53 14.15 -20.72
CA GLY A 46 -15.62 13.18 -20.59
C GLY A 46 -15.82 12.25 -21.80
N VAL A 47 -14.98 12.34 -22.83
CA VAL A 47 -15.01 11.44 -23.99
C VAL A 47 -13.96 10.35 -23.84
N PRO A 48 -14.33 9.06 -23.86
CA PRO A 48 -13.40 7.94 -23.91
C PRO A 48 -12.54 7.98 -25.19
N THR A 49 -11.25 7.69 -25.07
CA THR A 49 -10.30 7.73 -26.20
C THR A 49 -9.67 6.37 -26.51
N GLN A 50 -9.03 5.74 -25.53
CA GLN A 50 -8.28 4.49 -25.73
C GLN A 50 -8.59 3.53 -24.59
N ASP A 51 -8.80 2.25 -24.93
CA ASP A 51 -8.88 1.19 -23.93
C ASP A 51 -7.53 1.11 -23.20
N ALA A 52 -7.59 1.40 -21.90
CA ALA A 52 -6.46 1.41 -20.99
C ALA A 52 -6.60 0.32 -19.92
N THR A 53 -7.56 -0.59 -20.06
CA THR A 53 -7.92 -1.59 -19.04
C THR A 53 -6.71 -2.39 -18.57
N ALA A 54 -5.90 -2.90 -19.50
CA ALA A 54 -4.71 -3.69 -19.17
C ALA A 54 -3.65 -2.87 -18.40
N ARG A 55 -3.44 -1.62 -18.82
CA ARG A 55 -2.52 -0.69 -18.15
C ARG A 55 -3.00 -0.38 -16.74
N TYR A 56 -4.26 0.01 -16.58
CA TYR A 56 -4.84 0.27 -15.27
C TYR A 56 -4.80 -0.94 -14.35
N ARG A 57 -5.09 -2.14 -14.85
CA ARG A 57 -4.96 -3.38 -14.08
C ARG A 57 -3.54 -3.57 -13.55
N GLN A 58 -2.54 -3.36 -14.40
CA GLN A 58 -1.14 -3.47 -14.02
C GLN A 58 -0.76 -2.41 -12.98
N GLU A 59 -1.17 -1.16 -13.17
CA GLU A 59 -0.92 -0.07 -12.22
C GLU A 59 -1.55 -0.37 -10.84
N GLN A 60 -2.78 -0.88 -10.79
CA GLN A 60 -3.40 -1.29 -9.52
C GLN A 60 -2.68 -2.45 -8.86
N GLN A 61 -2.14 -3.40 -9.63
CA GLN A 61 -1.33 -4.49 -9.07
C GLN A 61 -0.05 -3.95 -8.44
N THR A 62 0.64 -3.03 -9.11
CA THR A 62 1.82 -2.34 -8.57
C THR A 62 1.49 -1.62 -7.25
N VAL A 63 0.35 -0.93 -7.17
CA VAL A 63 -0.12 -0.29 -5.92
C VAL A 63 -0.29 -1.32 -4.81
N ILE A 64 -0.90 -2.48 -5.09
CA ILE A 64 -1.07 -3.53 -4.08
C ILE A 64 0.28 -4.03 -3.57
N ASP A 65 1.22 -4.29 -4.47
CA ASP A 65 2.53 -4.85 -4.15
C ASP A 65 3.35 -3.86 -3.31
N GLU A 66 3.49 -2.61 -3.78
CA GLU A 66 4.26 -1.57 -3.09
C GLU A 66 3.67 -1.23 -1.71
N VAL A 67 2.35 -1.06 -1.63
CA VAL A 67 1.68 -0.76 -0.35
C VAL A 67 1.82 -1.93 0.62
N THR A 68 1.78 -3.17 0.12
CA THR A 68 1.99 -4.35 0.97
C THR A 68 3.40 -4.36 1.58
N GLU A 69 4.42 -4.03 0.81
CA GLU A 69 5.79 -3.93 1.33
C GLU A 69 5.94 -2.78 2.35
N LEU A 70 5.33 -1.62 2.11
CA LEU A 70 5.33 -0.51 3.08
C LEU A 70 4.65 -0.90 4.39
N LEU A 71 3.53 -1.61 4.34
CA LEU A 71 2.83 -2.09 5.53
C LEU A 71 3.66 -3.12 6.30
N LYS A 72 4.35 -4.03 5.61
CA LYS A 72 5.30 -4.97 6.26
C LYS A 72 6.43 -4.22 6.97
N LEU A 73 6.99 -3.19 6.34
CA LEU A 73 8.02 -2.35 6.96
C LEU A 73 7.49 -1.67 8.23
N TYR A 74 6.29 -1.09 8.17
CA TYR A 74 5.64 -0.49 9.33
C TYR A 74 5.44 -1.52 10.46
N ASP A 75 4.91 -2.70 10.15
CA ASP A 75 4.67 -3.76 11.13
C ASP A 75 5.99 -4.25 11.75
N ARG A 76 7.06 -4.37 10.96
CA ARG A 76 8.39 -4.76 11.48
C ARG A 76 8.93 -3.73 12.47
N ILE A 77 8.85 -2.44 12.13
CA ILE A 77 9.38 -1.36 12.96
C ILE A 77 8.57 -1.20 14.25
N ASN A 78 7.23 -1.29 14.17
CA ASN A 78 6.35 -0.89 15.28
C ASN A 78 5.84 -2.08 16.11
N LEU A 79 5.74 -3.28 15.53
CA LEU A 79 5.17 -4.45 16.19
C LEU A 79 6.21 -5.54 16.49
N GLY A 80 7.47 -5.37 16.06
CA GLY A 80 8.57 -6.29 16.35
C GLY A 80 8.37 -7.72 15.84
N LYS A 81 7.50 -7.92 14.84
CA LYS A 81 7.05 -9.27 14.40
C LYS A 81 8.11 -10.16 13.73
N ASP A 82 9.37 -9.72 13.66
CA ASP A 82 10.52 -10.51 13.20
C ASP A 82 11.63 -10.65 14.28
N ILE A 83 11.40 -10.31 15.55
CA ILE A 83 12.39 -10.54 16.62
C ILE A 83 12.18 -11.95 17.20
N PRO A 84 13.07 -12.93 16.95
CA PRO A 84 13.05 -14.17 17.72
C PRO A 84 13.23 -13.82 19.20
N VAL A 85 12.30 -14.27 20.03
CA VAL A 85 12.37 -14.13 21.49
C VAL A 85 13.72 -14.72 21.92
N ALA A 86 14.59 -13.88 22.49
CA ALA A 86 15.84 -14.35 23.06
C ALA A 86 15.52 -15.37 24.14
N ASP A 87 16.08 -16.57 24.01
CA ASP A 87 15.96 -17.66 24.98
C ASP A 87 16.16 -17.13 26.40
N GLU A 88 15.21 -17.42 27.27
CA GLU A 88 15.30 -17.20 28.72
C GLU A 88 16.59 -17.87 29.25
N PRO A 89 17.41 -17.20 30.07
CA PRO A 89 18.57 -17.83 30.65
C PRO A 89 18.12 -18.89 31.67
N PRO A 90 18.80 -20.04 31.75
CA PRO A 90 18.44 -21.09 32.69
C PRO A 90 18.58 -20.60 34.13
N ARG A 91 17.58 -20.94 34.95
CA ARG A 91 17.55 -20.68 36.40
C ARG A 91 18.63 -21.44 37.15
#